data_AF-A0A7Y2C429-F1
#
_entry.id   AF-A0A7Y2C429-F1
#
_cell.length_a   1.000
_cell.length_b   1.000
_cell.length_c   1.000
_cell.angle_alpha   90.00
_cell.angle_beta   90.00
_cell.angle_gamma   90.00
#
_symmetry.space_group_name_H-M   'P 1'
#
loop_
_entity.id
_entity.type
_entity.pdbx_description
1 polymer ?
#
loop_
_entity_poly.entity_id
_entity_poly.type
_entity_poly.pdbx_seq_one_letter_code
_entity_poly.pdbx_strand_id
1 'polypeptide(L)'
;HTLSRELAQDFNAPFTIAKANIAKTLRKSALNRGIPILVYEGGESLRLDGYSIQKGLDGLKRLMAARGFTGKQPQQPNKTHNLNRTTWVRADRSGIFQWTKESGSKVFKGEPLGFICDPYGESKIFVKAKRDGFIIGHNNAPVISQGDALFHIGFFD
;
A
#
# COMPACT_ATOMS: atom_id res chain seq x y z
N HIS A 1 12.67 -14.37 1.28
CA HIS A 1 12.29 -15.58 2.03
C HIS A 1 11.24 -16.32 1.22
N THR A 2 11.55 -17.54 0.76
CA THR A 2 10.72 -18.28 -0.21
C THR A 2 9.32 -18.58 0.33
N LEU A 3 9.21 -19.08 1.56
CA LEU A 3 7.92 -19.39 2.17
C LEU A 3 7.02 -18.15 2.33
N SER A 4 7.58 -16.99 2.66
CA SER A 4 6.79 -15.73 2.71
C SER A 4 6.26 -15.32 1.34
N ARG A 5 6.99 -15.62 0.26
CA ARG A 5 6.54 -15.37 -1.11
C ARG A 5 5.39 -16.31 -1.48
N GLU A 6 5.47 -17.58 -1.11
CA GLU A 6 4.38 -18.54 -1.28
C GLU A 6 3.11 -18.08 -0.53
N LEU A 7 3.25 -17.65 0.73
CA LEU A 7 2.11 -17.09 1.48
C LEU A 7 1.47 -15.90 0.75
N ALA A 8 2.28 -15.00 0.16
CA ALA A 8 1.77 -13.87 -0.59
C ALA A 8 1.05 -14.30 -1.88
N GLN A 9 1.57 -15.34 -2.57
CA GLN A 9 0.95 -15.92 -3.77
C GLN A 9 -0.38 -16.60 -3.43
N ASP A 10 -0.43 -17.38 -2.36
CA ASP A 10 -1.65 -18.05 -1.88
C ASP A 10 -2.70 -16.99 -1.46
N PHE A 11 -2.27 -15.93 -0.76
CA PHE A 11 -3.14 -14.83 -0.35
C PHE A 11 -3.66 -14.02 -1.56
N ASN A 12 -2.83 -13.80 -2.58
CA ASN A 12 -3.17 -13.14 -3.85
C ASN A 12 -3.87 -11.78 -3.69
N ALA A 13 -3.22 -10.83 -3.01
CA ALA A 13 -3.69 -9.44 -2.93
C ALA A 13 -3.50 -8.71 -4.28
N PRO A 14 -4.23 -7.62 -4.56
CA PRO A 14 -4.05 -6.85 -5.80
C PRO A 14 -2.62 -6.34 -6.01
N PHE A 15 -1.93 -6.02 -4.91
CA PHE A 15 -0.51 -5.62 -4.91
C PHE A 15 0.27 -6.50 -3.95
N THR A 16 1.44 -6.95 -4.39
CA THR A 16 2.43 -7.64 -3.55
C THR A 16 3.72 -6.85 -3.57
N ILE A 17 4.27 -6.55 -2.39
CA ILE A 17 5.49 -5.75 -2.27
C ILE A 17 6.59 -6.59 -1.60
N ALA A 18 7.68 -6.83 -2.33
CA ALA A 18 8.87 -7.42 -1.76
C ALA A 18 9.71 -6.34 -1.08
N LYS A 19 9.79 -6.35 0.26
CA LYS A 19 10.65 -5.44 1.03
C LYS A 19 11.76 -6.18 1.76
N ALA A 20 12.90 -5.51 1.88
CA ALA A 20 13.97 -5.92 2.76
C ALA A 20 13.51 -5.86 4.24
N ASN A 21 14.14 -6.68 5.07
CA ASN A 21 13.83 -6.74 6.49
C ASN A 21 14.24 -5.44 7.20
N ILE A 22 13.34 -4.94 8.04
CA ILE A 22 13.59 -3.77 8.89
C ILE A 22 13.94 -4.27 10.29
N ALA A 23 15.05 -3.78 10.85
CA ALA A 23 15.46 -4.12 12.22
C ALA A 23 14.38 -3.73 13.25
N LYS A 24 14.37 -4.42 14.39
CA LYS A 24 13.44 -4.15 15.51
C LYS A 24 11.94 -4.25 15.12
N THR A 25 11.61 -5.16 14.21
CA THR A 25 10.20 -5.44 13.83
C THR A 25 9.82 -6.88 14.15
N LEU A 26 8.51 -7.13 14.36
CA LEU A 26 7.96 -8.49 14.49
C LEU A 26 8.39 -9.38 13.31
N ARG A 27 8.41 -8.83 12.09
CA ARG A 27 8.88 -9.52 10.88
C ARG A 27 10.30 -10.05 11.03
N LYS A 28 11.22 -9.21 11.51
CA LYS A 28 12.61 -9.61 11.71
C LYS A 28 12.71 -10.70 12.78
N SER A 29 11.98 -10.59 13.88
CA SER A 29 11.95 -11.60 14.94
C SER A 29 11.41 -12.95 14.46
N ALA A 30 10.31 -12.96 13.69
CA ALA A 30 9.75 -14.18 13.12
C ALA A 30 10.71 -14.85 12.13
N LEU A 31 11.29 -14.07 11.22
CA LEU A 31 12.24 -14.59 10.23
C LEU A 31 13.53 -15.12 10.85
N ASN A 32 14.02 -14.49 11.93
CA ASN A 32 15.17 -15.02 12.69
C ASN A 32 14.90 -16.39 13.32
N ARG A 33 13.62 -16.78 13.47
CA ARG A 33 13.18 -18.10 13.94
C ARG A 33 12.75 -19.03 12.82
N GLY A 34 12.96 -18.67 11.55
CA GLY A 34 12.53 -19.46 10.39
C GLY A 34 11.02 -19.47 10.17
N ILE A 35 10.26 -18.60 10.84
CA ILE A 35 8.80 -18.55 10.72
C ILE A 35 8.44 -17.58 9.57
N PRO A 36 7.75 -18.04 8.51
CA PRO A 36 7.29 -17.15 7.45
C PRO A 36 6.27 -16.15 7.98
N ILE A 37 6.37 -14.92 7.50
CA ILE A 37 5.43 -13.85 7.84
C ILE A 37 4.95 -13.15 6.57
N LEU A 38 3.68 -12.81 6.55
CA LEU A 38 3.00 -11.98 5.56
C LEU A 38 2.34 -10.81 6.29
N VAL A 39 2.45 -9.60 5.75
CA VAL A 39 1.75 -8.43 6.28
C VAL A 39 0.69 -8.04 5.25
N TYR A 40 -0.55 -7.91 5.72
CA TYR A 40 -1.64 -7.36 4.95
C TYR A 40 -1.88 -5.93 5.41
N GLU A 41 -1.85 -5.00 4.46
CA GLU A 41 -2.20 -3.58 4.67
C GLU A 41 -3.43 -3.29 3.81
N GLY A 42 -4.47 -2.73 4.41
CA GLY A 42 -5.72 -2.40 3.74
C GLY A 42 -6.57 -1.45 4.59
N GLY A 43 -7.30 -0.56 3.91
CA GLY A 43 -8.09 0.48 4.55
C GLY A 43 -7.25 1.61 5.13
N GLU A 44 -7.83 2.36 6.06
CA GLU A 44 -7.18 3.44 6.79
C GLU A 44 -7.32 3.25 8.30
N SER A 45 -6.58 4.06 9.05
CA SER A 45 -6.66 4.01 10.51
C SER A 45 -8.02 4.52 10.99
N LEU A 46 -8.55 3.89 12.05
CA LEU A 46 -9.77 4.31 12.75
C LEU A 46 -11.05 4.31 11.88
N ARG A 47 -11.05 3.65 10.71
CA ARG A 47 -12.23 3.48 9.87
C ARG A 47 -12.32 2.07 9.33
N LEU A 48 -13.55 1.55 9.24
CA LEU A 48 -13.81 0.28 8.59
C LEU A 48 -13.99 0.51 7.10
N ASP A 49 -13.17 -0.17 6.30
CA ASP A 49 -13.31 -0.21 4.85
C ASP A 49 -13.78 -1.60 4.41
N GLY A 50 -15.04 -1.69 3.96
CA GLY A 50 -15.67 -2.96 3.57
C GLY A 50 -14.91 -3.67 2.44
N TYR A 51 -14.34 -2.92 1.51
CA TYR A 51 -13.53 -3.47 0.43
C TYR A 51 -12.27 -4.18 0.96
N SER A 52 -11.48 -3.49 1.79
CA SER A 52 -10.27 -4.04 2.38
C SER A 52 -10.55 -5.21 3.33
N ILE A 53 -11.65 -5.16 4.09
CA ILE A 53 -12.07 -6.30 4.92
C ILE A 53 -12.36 -7.51 4.05
N GLN A 54 -13.16 -7.35 3.00
CA GLN A 54 -13.53 -8.44 2.10
C GLN A 54 -12.29 -9.04 1.41
N LYS A 55 -11.37 -8.21 0.92
CA LYS A 55 -10.10 -8.66 0.33
C LYS A 55 -9.23 -9.43 1.32
N GLY A 56 -9.18 -8.99 2.58
CA GLY A 56 -8.47 -9.67 3.66
C GLY A 56 -9.05 -11.06 3.95
N LEU A 57 -10.39 -11.15 4.08
CA LEU A 57 -11.10 -12.41 4.31
C LEU A 57 -10.93 -13.38 3.15
N ASP A 58 -11.03 -12.92 1.92
CA ASP A 58 -10.87 -13.78 0.73
C ASP A 58 -9.42 -14.27 0.59
N GLY A 59 -8.44 -13.41 0.88
CA GLY A 59 -7.02 -13.79 0.89
C GLY A 59 -6.71 -14.83 1.97
N LEU A 60 -7.24 -14.64 3.17
CA LEU A 60 -7.11 -15.61 4.25
C LEU A 60 -7.73 -16.97 3.88
N LYS A 61 -8.94 -16.97 3.32
CA LYS A 61 -9.61 -18.21 2.88
C LYS A 61 -8.81 -18.94 1.79
N ARG A 62 -8.23 -18.22 0.83
CA ARG A 62 -7.34 -18.82 -0.19
C ARG A 62 -6.09 -19.44 0.43
N LEU A 63 -5.46 -18.74 1.37
CA LEU A 63 -4.29 -19.24 2.09
C LEU A 63 -4.63 -20.51 2.89
N MET A 64 -5.75 -20.52 3.61
CA MET A 64 -6.19 -21.69 4.36
C MET A 64 -6.48 -22.89 3.44
N ALA A 65 -7.12 -22.66 2.29
CA ALA A 65 -7.37 -23.70 1.31
C ALA A 65 -6.07 -24.26 0.70
N ALA A 66 -5.13 -23.39 0.33
CA ALA A 66 -3.82 -23.79 -0.22
C ALA A 66 -2.99 -24.64 0.77
N ARG A 67 -3.24 -24.49 2.07
CA ARG A 67 -2.58 -25.25 3.14
C ARG A 67 -3.39 -26.46 3.63
N GLY A 68 -4.51 -26.77 2.96
CA GLY A 68 -5.34 -27.94 3.27
C GLY A 68 -6.21 -27.79 4.53
N PHE A 69 -6.33 -26.59 5.09
CA PHE A 69 -7.18 -26.36 6.27
C PHE A 69 -8.67 -26.24 5.92
N THR A 70 -9.01 -25.90 4.67
CA THR A 70 -10.40 -25.75 4.21
C THR A 70 -10.57 -26.28 2.78
N GLY A 71 -11.78 -26.73 2.43
CA GLY A 71 -12.06 -27.31 1.11
C GLY A 71 -12.56 -26.34 0.04
N LYS A 72 -12.98 -25.12 0.39
CA LYS A 72 -13.59 -24.16 -0.57
C LYS A 72 -12.69 -22.95 -0.79
N GLN A 73 -12.18 -22.80 -2.01
CA GLN A 73 -11.37 -21.66 -2.42
C GLN A 73 -12.28 -20.54 -2.98
N PRO A 74 -12.19 -19.29 -2.48
CA PRO A 74 -12.78 -18.15 -3.17
C PRO A 74 -12.18 -18.00 -4.57
N GLN A 75 -12.94 -17.42 -5.51
CA GLN A 75 -12.42 -17.15 -6.84
C GLN A 75 -11.11 -16.35 -6.76
N GLN A 76 -10.12 -16.72 -7.58
CA GLN A 76 -8.88 -15.97 -7.65
C GLN A 76 -9.15 -14.63 -8.34
N PRO A 77 -8.77 -13.49 -7.72
CA PRO A 77 -8.87 -12.19 -8.37
C PRO A 77 -7.91 -12.09 -9.57
N ASN A 78 -8.05 -10.99 -10.31
CA ASN A 78 -7.15 -10.59 -11.39
C ASN A 78 -5.67 -10.66 -10.99
N LYS A 79 -4.79 -10.68 -12.00
CA LYS A 79 -3.33 -10.72 -11.86
C LYS A 79 -2.84 -9.70 -10.81
N THR A 80 -2.13 -10.20 -9.80
CA THR A 80 -1.45 -9.36 -8.80
C THR A 80 -0.30 -8.57 -9.42
N HIS A 81 -0.11 -7.32 -8.99
CA HIS A 81 1.04 -6.51 -9.34
C HIS A 81 2.18 -6.75 -8.32
N ASN A 82 3.24 -7.40 -8.76
CA ASN A 82 4.44 -7.66 -7.95
C ASN A 82 5.41 -6.48 -8.02
N LEU A 83 5.30 -5.56 -7.06
CA LEU A 83 6.12 -4.35 -6.98
C LEU A 83 7.41 -4.66 -6.21
N ASN A 84 8.55 -4.19 -6.71
CA ASN A 84 9.87 -4.42 -6.10
C ASN A 84 10.52 -3.14 -5.56
N ARG A 85 10.00 -1.96 -5.94
CA ARG A 85 10.44 -0.66 -5.43
C ARG A 85 9.27 0.14 -4.92
N THR A 86 9.55 1.02 -3.96
CA THR A 86 8.57 2.00 -3.48
C THR A 86 9.25 3.34 -3.17
N THR A 87 8.54 4.45 -3.33
CA THR A 87 9.02 5.78 -2.97
C THR A 87 7.90 6.59 -2.31
N TRP A 88 8.28 7.46 -1.38
CA TRP A 88 7.37 8.43 -0.79
C TRP A 88 7.39 9.76 -1.57
N VAL A 89 6.20 10.30 -1.79
CA VAL A 89 5.99 11.72 -2.09
C VAL A 89 5.61 12.39 -0.77
N ARG A 90 6.37 13.43 -0.41
CA ARG A 90 6.25 14.12 0.87
C ARG A 90 5.86 15.57 0.65
N ALA A 91 5.19 16.15 1.63
CA ALA A 91 4.86 17.56 1.67
C ALA A 91 6.13 18.41 1.66
N ASP A 92 6.20 19.37 0.75
CA ASP A 92 7.28 20.36 0.70
C ASP A 92 7.03 21.53 1.66
N ARG A 93 5.77 21.74 2.06
CA ARG A 93 5.33 22.74 3.04
C ARG A 93 4.10 22.28 3.83
N SER A 94 3.82 22.96 4.94
CA SER A 94 2.57 22.81 5.69
C SER A 94 1.40 23.50 4.98
N GLY A 95 0.18 23.00 5.20
CA GLY A 95 -1.04 23.58 4.64
C GLY A 95 -2.22 22.63 4.64
N ILE A 96 -3.23 22.95 3.82
CA ILE A 96 -4.38 22.09 3.57
C ILE A 96 -4.08 21.23 2.34
N PHE A 97 -4.10 19.91 2.52
CA PHE A 97 -3.82 18.96 1.46
C PHE A 97 -5.11 18.40 0.87
N GLN A 98 -5.22 18.48 -0.47
CA GLN A 98 -6.32 17.90 -1.23
C GLN A 98 -5.73 16.97 -2.28
N TRP A 99 -5.96 15.67 -2.13
CA TRP A 99 -5.58 14.68 -3.13
C TRP A 99 -6.63 14.60 -4.25
N THR A 100 -6.18 14.31 -5.46
CA THR A 100 -7.03 14.09 -6.65
C THR A 100 -6.85 12.69 -7.22
N LYS A 101 -5.98 11.88 -6.60
CA LYS A 101 -5.73 10.48 -6.91
C LYS A 101 -5.70 9.69 -5.63
N GLU A 102 -6.15 8.44 -5.68
CA GLU A 102 -6.29 7.57 -4.51
C GLU A 102 -5.46 6.28 -4.66
N SER A 103 -5.32 5.55 -3.55
CA SER A 103 -4.69 4.23 -3.53
C SER A 103 -5.33 3.29 -4.56
N GLY A 104 -4.50 2.52 -5.27
CA GLY A 104 -4.89 1.67 -6.39
C GLY A 104 -4.73 2.33 -7.76
N SER A 105 -4.65 3.67 -7.82
CA SER A 105 -4.48 4.40 -9.08
C SER A 105 -3.12 4.15 -9.72
N LYS A 106 -3.10 3.92 -11.03
CA LYS A 106 -1.88 3.99 -11.85
C LYS A 106 -1.54 5.46 -12.11
N VAL A 107 -0.26 5.82 -12.01
CA VAL A 107 0.23 7.19 -12.18
C VAL A 107 1.51 7.23 -13.01
N PHE A 108 1.75 8.38 -13.65
CA PHE A 108 2.97 8.64 -14.43
C PHE A 108 3.82 9.73 -13.78
N LYS A 109 5.14 9.67 -13.96
CA LYS A 109 6.07 10.67 -13.44
C LYS A 109 5.68 12.06 -13.94
N GLY A 110 5.58 13.00 -13.01
CA GLY A 110 5.16 14.39 -13.28
C GLY A 110 3.65 14.60 -13.22
N GLU A 111 2.83 13.53 -13.18
CA GLU A 111 1.39 13.64 -13.05
C GLU A 111 0.99 14.29 -11.71
N PRO A 112 0.10 15.30 -11.72
CA PRO A 112 -0.46 15.85 -10.50
C PRO A 112 -1.28 14.82 -9.73
N LEU A 113 -0.96 14.64 -8.45
CA LEU A 113 -1.64 13.71 -7.53
C LEU A 113 -2.59 14.44 -6.57
N GLY A 114 -2.40 15.75 -6.43
CA GLY A 114 -3.12 16.62 -5.53
C GLY A 114 -2.43 17.97 -5.43
N PHE A 115 -2.83 18.78 -4.46
CA PHE A 115 -2.21 20.06 -4.18
C PHE A 115 -2.27 20.41 -2.70
N ILE A 116 -1.35 21.26 -2.27
CA ILE A 116 -1.32 21.90 -0.95
C ILE A 116 -1.72 23.36 -1.15
N CYS A 117 -2.71 23.83 -0.38
CA CYS A 117 -3.13 25.23 -0.38
C CYS A 117 -3.02 25.88 1.00
N ASP A 118 -2.95 27.20 1.00
CA ASP A 118 -3.15 27.99 2.21
C ASP A 118 -4.62 27.88 2.69
N PRO A 119 -4.93 28.33 3.94
CA PRO A 119 -6.28 28.29 4.47
C PRO A 119 -7.33 29.08 3.67
N TYR A 120 -6.90 30.05 2.85
CA TYR A 120 -7.79 30.88 2.02
C TYR A 120 -7.99 30.29 0.62
N GLY A 121 -7.20 29.29 0.23
CA GLY A 121 -7.27 28.63 -1.07
C GLY A 121 -6.65 29.42 -2.22
N GLU A 122 -5.93 30.50 -1.92
CA GLU A 122 -5.43 31.46 -2.92
C GLU A 122 -4.19 30.93 -3.66
N SER A 123 -3.34 30.16 -2.98
CA SER A 123 -2.19 29.49 -3.58
C SER A 123 -2.39 27.98 -3.68
N LYS A 124 -1.98 27.39 -4.81
CA LYS A 124 -1.97 25.94 -5.03
C LYS A 124 -0.59 25.47 -5.45
N ILE A 125 0.01 24.59 -4.65
CA ILE A 125 1.25 23.92 -4.99
C ILE A 125 0.95 22.46 -5.30
N PHE A 126 1.19 22.06 -6.55
CA PHE A 126 0.89 20.71 -7.00
C PHE A 126 1.88 19.70 -6.46
N VAL A 127 1.33 18.62 -5.89
CA VAL A 127 2.08 17.43 -5.49
C VAL A 127 2.12 16.50 -6.70
N LYS A 128 3.31 16.19 -7.20
CA LYS A 128 3.50 15.38 -8.43
C LYS A 128 4.09 14.01 -8.15
N ALA A 129 3.71 13.03 -8.96
CA ALA A 129 4.32 11.70 -8.95
C ALA A 129 5.82 11.78 -9.32
N LYS A 130 6.65 11.10 -8.53
CA LYS A 130 8.10 11.04 -8.77
C LYS A 130 8.53 9.94 -9.75
N ARG A 131 7.65 8.96 -9.99
CA ARG A 131 7.87 7.75 -10.81
C ARG A 131 6.55 7.31 -11.42
N ASP A 132 6.65 6.58 -12.52
CA ASP A 132 5.55 5.77 -13.05
C ASP A 132 5.29 4.61 -12.10
N GLY A 133 4.04 4.29 -11.82
CA GLY A 133 3.72 3.20 -10.89
C GLY A 133 2.28 3.21 -10.42
N PHE A 134 2.07 2.69 -9.22
CA PHE A 134 0.77 2.64 -8.55
C PHE A 134 0.84 3.32 -7.20
N ILE A 135 -0.17 4.12 -6.86
CA ILE A 135 -0.35 4.60 -5.49
C ILE A 135 -0.75 3.41 -4.64
N ILE A 136 0.07 3.06 -3.65
CA ILE A 136 -0.18 1.95 -2.71
C ILE A 136 -0.60 2.47 -1.32
N GLY A 137 -0.52 3.77 -1.10
CA GLY A 137 -0.99 4.46 0.10
C GLY A 137 -1.10 5.96 -0.16
N HIS A 138 -2.06 6.61 0.46
CA HIS A 138 -2.19 8.07 0.44
C HIS A 138 -2.65 8.59 1.80
N ASN A 139 -2.38 9.86 2.07
CA ASN A 139 -2.74 10.50 3.33
C ASN A 139 -4.12 11.16 3.23
N ASN A 140 -5.01 10.83 4.17
CA ASN A 140 -6.36 11.39 4.27
C ASN A 140 -6.45 12.59 5.22
N ALA A 141 -5.35 12.97 5.90
CA ALA A 141 -5.33 14.13 6.77
C ALA A 141 -5.52 15.42 5.95
N PRO A 142 -6.53 16.25 6.29
CA PRO A 142 -6.78 17.49 5.56
C PRO A 142 -5.71 18.55 5.87
N VAL A 143 -5.14 18.54 7.07
CA VAL A 143 -4.08 19.45 7.51
C VAL A 143 -2.79 18.65 7.65
N ILE A 144 -1.73 19.15 7.02
CA ILE A 144 -0.43 18.50 6.96
C ILE A 144 0.70 19.44 7.39
N SER A 145 1.79 18.85 7.83
CA SER A 145 3.06 19.51 8.10
C SER A 145 4.07 19.25 6.99
N GLN A 146 5.04 20.17 6.83
CA GLN A 146 6.20 19.92 5.97
C GLN A 146 6.87 18.60 6.33
N GLY A 147 7.16 17.78 5.32
CA GLY A 147 7.79 16.46 5.49
C GLY A 147 6.80 15.30 5.65
N ASP A 148 5.51 15.58 5.88
CA ASP A 148 4.48 14.54 5.99
C ASP A 148 4.46 13.67 4.73
N ALA A 149 4.24 12.37 4.94
CA ALA A 149 4.06 11.43 3.86
C ALA A 149 2.67 11.64 3.23
N LEU A 150 2.63 11.98 1.93
CA LEU A 150 1.38 12.26 1.22
C LEU A 150 0.95 11.09 0.34
N PHE A 151 1.89 10.52 -0.42
CA PHE A 151 1.64 9.36 -1.25
C PHE A 151 2.78 8.35 -1.14
N HIS A 152 2.42 7.08 -1.12
CA HIS A 152 3.35 5.98 -1.29
C HIS A 152 3.15 5.40 -2.68
N ILE A 153 4.18 5.42 -3.52
CA ILE A 153 4.13 4.90 -4.88
C ILE A 153 4.97 3.63 -4.93
N GLY A 154 4.38 2.52 -5.37
CA GLY A 154 5.10 1.30 -5.71
C GLY A 154 5.25 1.16 -7.22
N PHE A 155 6.41 0.66 -7.67
CA PHE A 155 6.77 0.59 -9.09
C PHE A 155 7.66 -0.61 -9.39
N PHE A 156 7.81 -0.90 -10.68
CA PHE A 156 8.75 -1.87 -11.22
C PHE A 156 10.07 -1.17 -11.57
N ASP A 157 11.19 -1.87 -11.55
CA ASP A 157 12.48 -1.33 -12.01
C ASP A 157 12.43 -0.85 -13.48
#